data_AF-A0A3M0IUD8-F1
#
_entry.id   AF-A0A3M0IUD8-F1
#
_cell.length_a   1.000
_cell.length_b   1.000
_cell.length_c   1.000
_cell.angle_alpha   90.00
_cell.angle_beta   90.00
_cell.angle_gamma   90.00
#
_symmetry.space_group_name_H-M   'P 1'
#
loop_
_entity.id
_entity.type
_entity.pdbx_description
1 polymer ?
#
loop_
_entity_poly.entity_id
_entity_poly.type
_entity_poly.pdbx_seq_one_letter_code
_entity_poly.pdbx_strand_id
1 'polypeptide(L)'
;MEHTRADGTVGRRVRPDVIDLGWGNGAFRNNQRTEPQRCHQLKEKDVLRIGFSSRECDLLHETSDCTGLRSKDDDDEKEEV
;
A
#
# COMPACT_ATOMS: atom_id res chain seq x y z
N MET A 1 20.93 3.60 -1.73
CA MET A 1 20.97 3.58 -3.20
C MET A 1 21.12 5.01 -3.69
N GLU A 2 22.09 5.27 -4.55
CA GLU A 2 22.24 6.57 -5.20
C GLU A 2 21.07 6.83 -6.14
N HIS A 3 20.60 8.07 -6.18
CA HIS A 3 19.53 8.53 -7.04
C HIS A 3 19.99 9.82 -7.71
N THR A 4 20.06 9.81 -9.04
CA THR A 4 20.33 11.02 -9.82
C THR A 4 19.09 11.90 -9.83
N ARG A 5 19.21 13.12 -9.31
CA ARG A 5 18.15 14.13 -9.39
C ARG A 5 18.04 14.66 -10.82
N ALA A 6 16.93 15.34 -11.13
CA ALA A 6 16.69 15.90 -12.47
C ALA A 6 17.76 16.93 -12.90
N ASP A 7 18.45 17.55 -11.93
CA ASP A 7 19.55 18.49 -12.15
C ASP A 7 20.93 17.81 -12.35
N GLY A 8 20.98 16.47 -12.40
CA GLY A 8 22.22 15.70 -12.56
C GLY A 8 23.00 15.48 -11.26
N THR A 9 22.57 16.04 -10.13
CA THR A 9 23.24 15.84 -8.84
C THR A 9 22.94 14.47 -8.25
N VAL A 10 23.91 13.90 -7.54
CA VAL A 10 23.72 12.64 -6.81
C VAL A 10 23.02 12.92 -5.48
N GLY A 11 21.95 12.17 -5.23
CA GLY A 11 21.15 12.24 -4.02
C GLY A 11 20.90 10.88 -3.39
N ARG A 12 20.44 10.92 -2.14
CA ARG A 12 19.82 9.77 -1.48
C ARG A 12 18.31 9.94 -1.55
N ARG A 13 17.59 8.89 -1.94
CA ARG A 13 16.12 8.85 -1.94
C ARG A 13 15.66 7.82 -0.91
N VAL A 14 14.77 8.24 -0.03
CA VAL A 14 14.05 7.32 0.87
C VAL A 14 12.88 6.74 0.09
N ARG A 15 12.67 5.43 0.20
CA ARG A 15 11.56 4.73 -0.43
C ARG A 15 10.89 3.84 0.62
N PRO A 16 9.55 3.91 0.76
CA PRO A 16 8.84 3.05 1.70
C PRO A 16 8.83 1.62 1.19
N ASP A 17 9.09 0.68 2.10
CA ASP A 17 8.97 -0.75 1.88
C ASP A 17 7.98 -1.33 2.90
N VAL A 18 7.26 -2.38 2.52
CA VAL A 18 6.39 -3.17 3.41
C VAL A 18 6.95 -4.58 3.59
N ILE A 19 6.80 -5.15 4.78
CA ILE A 19 7.16 -6.54 5.07
C ILE A 19 6.00 -7.22 5.80
N ASP A 20 5.60 -8.39 5.31
CA ASP A 20 4.69 -9.28 6.04
C ASP A 20 5.51 -10.02 7.11
N LEU A 21 5.12 -9.87 8.37
CA LEU A 21 5.80 -10.48 9.51
C LEU A 21 5.40 -11.96 9.74
N GLY A 22 4.65 -12.56 8.81
CA GLY A 22 4.15 -13.93 8.93
C GLY A 22 2.80 -14.01 9.64
N TRP A 23 1.93 -13.02 9.42
CA TRP A 23 0.58 -13.06 9.97
C TRP A 23 -0.20 -14.25 9.40
N GLY A 24 -1.00 -14.92 10.24
CA GLY A 24 -1.68 -16.18 9.89
C GLY A 24 -2.56 -16.07 8.64
N ASN A 25 -3.22 -14.93 8.43
CA ASN A 25 -4.06 -14.68 7.25
C ASN A 25 -3.29 -14.02 6.08
N GLY A 26 -2.00 -13.74 6.26
CA GLY A 26 -1.13 -13.05 5.30
C GLY A 26 -1.43 -11.57 5.13
N ALA A 27 -0.57 -10.90 4.38
CA ALA A 27 -0.82 -9.55 3.85
C ALA A 27 -0.96 -9.57 2.33
N PHE A 28 -1.66 -8.58 1.79
CA PHE A 28 -1.93 -8.42 0.37
C PHE A 28 -1.56 -7.01 -0.09
N ARG A 29 -0.95 -6.93 -1.27
CA ARG A 29 -0.65 -5.71 -2.00
C ARG A 29 -1.29 -5.79 -3.38
N ASN A 30 -2.13 -4.83 -3.74
CA ASN A 30 -2.89 -4.82 -4.99
C ASN A 30 -3.64 -6.15 -5.23
N ASN A 31 -4.32 -6.63 -4.18
CA ASN A 31 -5.03 -7.91 -4.17
C ASN A 31 -4.17 -9.17 -4.36
N GLN A 32 -2.83 -9.05 -4.36
CA GLN A 32 -1.89 -10.16 -4.46
C GLN A 32 -1.23 -10.43 -3.10
N ARG A 33 -1.16 -11.71 -2.70
CA ARG A 33 -0.55 -12.09 -1.42
C ARG A 33 0.96 -11.82 -1.46
N THR A 34 1.48 -11.14 -0.44
CA THR A 34 2.92 -10.89 -0.30
C THR A 34 3.65 -12.11 0.26
N GLU A 35 4.95 -12.22 -0.02
CA GLU A 35 5.78 -13.26 0.58
C GLU A 35 6.13 -12.87 2.04
N PRO A 36 5.91 -13.75 3.02
CA PRO A 36 6.34 -13.49 4.39
C PRO A 36 7.85 -13.28 4.49
N GLN A 37 8.28 -12.42 5.42
CA GLN A 37 9.70 -12.16 5.70
C GLN A 37 10.49 -11.59 4.50
N ARG A 38 9.80 -11.00 3.51
CA ARG A 38 10.41 -10.31 2.36
C ARG A 38 9.97 -8.84 2.32
N CYS A 39 10.93 -7.94 2.16
CA CYS A 39 10.65 -6.53 1.91
C CYS A 39 10.18 -6.31 0.46
N HIS A 40 9.02 -5.68 0.32
CA HIS A 40 8.45 -5.28 -0.96
C HIS A 40 8.38 -3.76 -1.04
N GLN A 41 9.00 -3.19 -2.07
CA GLN A 41 8.95 -1.75 -2.30
C GLN A 41 7.53 -1.31 -2.66
N LEU A 42 7.05 -0.27 -1.98
CA LEU A 42 5.76 0.33 -2.26
C LEU A 42 5.86 1.42 -3.33
N LYS A 43 4.76 1.58 -4.06
CA LYS A 43 4.52 2.63 -5.04
C LYS A 43 3.27 3.41 -4.65
N GLU A 44 3.22 4.66 -5.11
CA GLU A 44 2.02 5.47 -4.98
C GLU A 44 0.81 4.73 -5.58
N LYS A 45 -0.34 4.82 -4.91
CA LYS A 45 -1.61 4.15 -5.20
C LYS A 45 -1.61 2.63 -5.02
N ASP A 46 -0.60 2.07 -4.36
CA ASP A 46 -0.68 0.68 -3.92
C ASP A 46 -1.77 0.52 -2.86
N VAL A 47 -2.59 -0.53 -3.02
CA VAL A 47 -3.65 -0.91 -2.06
C VAL A 47 -3.12 -2.03 -1.17
N LEU A 48 -3.15 -1.82 0.14
CA LEU A 48 -2.77 -2.81 1.14
C LEU A 48 -4.00 -3.34 1.88
N ARG A 49 -4.02 -4.65 2.12
CA ARG A 49 -5.02 -5.33 2.94
C ARG A 49 -4.37 -6.37 3.84
N ILE A 50 -4.79 -6.43 5.10
CA ILE A 50 -4.28 -7.39 6.07
C ILE A 50 -5.29 -8.50 6.26
N GLY A 51 -4.89 -9.74 5.95
CA GLY A 51 -5.75 -10.91 6.01
C GLY A 51 -7.06 -10.71 5.24
N PHE A 52 -8.15 -11.02 5.93
CA PHE A 52 -9.52 -10.88 5.43
C PHE A 52 -10.19 -9.59 5.90
N SER A 53 -9.43 -8.58 6.33
CA SER A 53 -10.02 -7.30 6.72
C SER A 53 -10.76 -6.68 5.53
N SER A 54 -11.99 -6.19 5.76
CA SER A 54 -12.69 -5.31 4.80
C SER A 54 -12.01 -3.95 4.63
N ARG A 55 -11.01 -3.64 5.47
CA ARG A 55 -10.30 -2.37 5.43
C ARG A 55 -9.15 -2.45 4.43
N GLU A 56 -9.22 -1.59 3.42
CA GLU A 56 -8.13 -1.32 2.49
C GLU A 56 -7.46 0.01 2.82
N CYS A 57 -6.14 0.05 2.58
CA CYS A 57 -5.27 1.20 2.82
C CYS A 57 -4.52 1.56 1.55
N ASP A 58 -4.77 2.76 1.02
CA ASP A 58 -4.05 3.31 -0.13
C ASP A 58 -2.78 4.06 0.31
N LEU A 59 -1.66 3.79 -0.35
CA LEU A 59 -0.44 4.60 -0.18
C LEU A 59 -0.47 5.82 -1.09
N LEU A 60 -0.54 7.03 -0.53
CA LEU A 60 -0.62 8.26 -1.30
C LEU A 60 0.48 9.25 -0.91
N HIS A 61 0.86 10.10 -1.86
CA HIS A 61 1.64 11.29 -1.58
C HIS A 61 0.69 12.46 -1.28
N GLU A 62 1.19 13.48 -0.57
CA GLU A 62 0.39 14.65 -0.19
C GLU A 62 -0.27 15.40 -1.36
N THR A 63 0.32 15.28 -2.55
CA THR A 63 -0.18 15.92 -3.78
C THR A 63 -0.98 14.97 -4.67
N SER A 64 -1.28 13.75 -4.21
CA SER A 64 -2.02 12.77 -5.01
C SER A 64 -3.46 13.23 -5.23
N ASP A 65 -3.97 13.02 -6.45
CA ASP A 65 -5.38 13.22 -6.75
C ASP A 65 -6.22 12.11 -6.10
N CYS A 66 -7.08 12.49 -5.15
CA CYS A 66 -7.96 11.62 -4.38
C CYS A 66 -9.38 11.52 -4.96
N THR A 67 -9.70 12.19 -6.07
CA THR A 67 -11.08 12.30 -6.61
C THR A 67 -11.73 10.96 -6.96
N GLY A 68 -10.93 9.91 -7.23
CA GLY A 68 -11.40 8.56 -7.55
C GLY A 68 -11.35 7.56 -6.40
N LEU A 69 -11.02 7.98 -5.18
CA LEU A 69 -10.96 7.08 -4.02
C LEU A 69 -12.37 6.84 -3.47
N ARG A 70 -12.69 5.58 -3.17
CA ARG A 70 -13.97 5.22 -2.53
C ARG A 70 -13.97 5.66 -1.07
N SER A 71 -14.95 6.48 -0.70
CA SER A 71 -15.22 6.81 0.70
C SER A 71 -15.89 5.61 1.37
N LYS A 72 -15.50 5.31 2.61
CA LYS A 72 -15.87 4.09 3.36
C LYS A 72 -17.31 4.08 3.89
N ASP A 73 -18.18 4.97 3.42
CA ASP A 73 -19.55 5.09 3.93
C ASP A 73 -20.56 4.18 3.20
N ASP A 74 -20.14 3.42 2.16
CA ASP A 74 -21.06 2.64 1.31
C ASP A 74 -21.10 1.11 1.55
N ASP A 75 -20.24 0.54 2.43
CA ASP A 75 -20.07 -0.94 2.55
C ASP A 75 -20.54 -1.56 3.90
N ASP A 76 -21.14 -0.80 4.83
CA ASP A 76 -21.61 -1.33 6.13
C ASP A 76 -23.03 -1.98 6.10
N GLU A 77 -23.68 -2.18 4.93
CA GLU A 77 -25.08 -2.63 4.84
C GLU A 77 -25.34 -4.07 4.33
N LYS A 78 -24.39 -5.01 4.40
CA LYS A 78 -24.65 -6.40 3.96
C LYS A 78 -24.07 -7.47 4.90
N GLU A 79 -24.51 -7.49 6.15
CA GLU A 79 -24.70 -8.73 6.92
C GLU A 79 -25.91 -8.56 7.86
N GLU A 80 -27.12 -8.80 7.34
CA GLU A 80 -28.23 -9.25 8.19
C GLU A 80 -28.62 -10.68 7.73
N VAL A 81 -28.74 -11.55 8.73
CA VAL A 81 -29.03 -12.99 8.68
C VAL A 81 -30.47 -13.26 8.26
#